data_AF-A0A3R7LI25-F1
#
_entry.id   AF-A0A3R7LI25-F1
#
_cell.length_a   1.000
_cell.length_b   1.000
_cell.length_c   1.000
_cell.angle_alpha   90.00
_cell.angle_beta   90.00
_cell.angle_gamma   90.00
#
_symmetry.space_group_name_H-M   'P 1'
#
loop_
_entity.id
_entity.type
_entity.pdbx_description
1 polymer ?
#
loop_
_entity_poly.entity_id
_entity_poly.type
_entity_poly.pdbx_seq_one_letter_code
_entity_poly.pdbx_strand_id
1 'polypeptide(L)'
;MFKKTTSSIACLTIMATSIGALNANASEQTDVSQKGTMGYGYQKYLKNHPNEQSNATSNRSTFSTKSKAITTQNGDRVLDISEWQGNLTDAQVQQLKQDYDFIIIRGQYGSEYVDQCLENNSALLDKNNMKFGVYSYSL
;
A
#
# COMPACT_ATOMS: atom_id res chain seq x y z
N MET A 1 -53.89 13.77 8.55
CA MET A 1 -52.51 13.97 8.06
C MET A 1 -51.56 13.48 9.13
N PHE A 2 -50.93 12.32 8.93
CA PHE A 2 -49.93 11.77 9.86
C PHE A 2 -48.63 11.56 9.09
N LYS A 3 -47.59 12.32 9.46
CA LYS A 3 -46.21 12.16 8.98
C LYS A 3 -45.58 10.96 9.70
N LYS A 4 -44.92 10.06 8.98
CA LYS A 4 -43.97 9.09 9.56
C LYS A 4 -42.69 9.06 8.74
N THR A 5 -41.60 9.00 9.49
CA THR A 5 -40.22 9.28 9.14
C THR A 5 -39.49 8.08 8.54
N THR A 6 -38.53 8.38 7.66
CA THR A 6 -37.50 7.49 7.12
C THR A 6 -36.63 6.89 8.22
N SER A 7 -36.28 5.60 8.11
CA SER A 7 -35.16 4.98 8.82
C SER A 7 -34.38 4.08 7.88
N SER A 8 -33.11 4.43 7.70
CA SER A 8 -32.09 3.69 6.96
C SER A 8 -31.59 2.51 7.80
N ILE A 9 -31.54 1.30 7.25
CA ILE A 9 -31.02 0.12 7.94
C ILE A 9 -29.51 0.04 7.68
N ALA A 10 -28.73 0.31 8.73
CA ALA A 10 -27.31 0.06 8.78
C ALA A 10 -27.06 -1.45 8.99
N CYS A 11 -26.37 -2.11 8.04
CA CYS A 11 -25.86 -3.46 8.23
C CYS A 11 -24.56 -3.43 9.05
N LEU A 12 -24.67 -3.70 10.36
CA LEU A 12 -23.58 -4.24 11.17
C LEU A 12 -23.77 -5.76 11.27
N THR A 13 -22.81 -6.55 10.80
CA THR A 13 -22.64 -7.94 11.25
C THR A 13 -21.16 -8.20 11.53
N ILE A 14 -20.90 -8.57 12.78
CA ILE A 14 -19.59 -8.90 13.34
C ILE A 14 -19.43 -10.42 13.33
N MET A 15 -18.25 -10.85 12.85
CA MET A 15 -17.51 -12.11 13.02
C MET A 15 -18.08 -13.25 13.89
N ALA A 16 -17.92 -14.49 13.39
CA ALA A 16 -17.78 -15.70 14.20
C ALA A 16 -16.67 -16.62 13.65
N THR A 17 -15.94 -17.24 14.57
CA THR A 17 -14.65 -17.91 14.48
C THR A 17 -14.73 -19.37 14.01
N SER A 18 -13.66 -19.88 13.38
CA SER A 18 -13.23 -21.28 13.57
C SER A 18 -11.71 -21.40 13.45
N ILE A 19 -11.12 -22.04 14.45
CA ILE A 19 -9.68 -22.34 14.59
C ILE A 19 -9.44 -23.69 13.93
N GLY A 20 -8.55 -23.75 12.95
CA GLY A 20 -8.03 -24.99 12.38
C GLY A 20 -6.53 -24.87 12.20
N ALA A 21 -5.76 -25.57 13.04
CA ALA A 21 -4.33 -25.71 12.85
C ALA A 21 -4.08 -26.66 11.66
N LEU A 22 -3.37 -26.17 10.65
CA LEU A 22 -2.73 -27.01 9.64
C LEU A 22 -1.25 -26.67 9.61
N ASN A 23 -0.44 -27.58 10.15
CA ASN A 23 0.99 -27.62 9.90
C ASN A 23 1.19 -27.97 8.42
N ALA A 24 1.54 -26.98 7.60
CA ALA A 24 2.07 -27.21 6.26
C ALA A 24 3.59 -27.03 6.30
N ASN A 25 4.32 -28.15 6.46
CA ASN A 25 5.71 -28.21 6.03
C ASN A 25 5.69 -28.22 4.50
N ALA A 26 5.84 -27.06 3.88
CA ALA A 26 6.03 -26.97 2.44
C ALA A 26 7.51 -27.28 2.12
N SER A 27 7.71 -28.46 1.55
CA SER A 27 8.98 -28.95 1.00
C SER A 27 9.60 -27.97 0.01
N GLU A 28 10.92 -27.84 0.06
CA GLU A 28 11.75 -27.18 -0.95
C GLU A 28 11.48 -27.74 -2.34
N GLN A 29 11.29 -26.87 -3.33
CA GLN A 29 11.30 -27.23 -4.74
C GLN A 29 12.05 -26.17 -5.57
N THR A 30 13.35 -26.44 -5.73
CA THR A 30 14.26 -26.14 -6.85
C THR A 30 13.85 -25.07 -7.91
N ASP A 31 14.37 -23.85 -7.72
CA ASP A 31 15.32 -23.09 -8.57
C ASP A 31 15.12 -22.86 -10.10
N VAL A 32 13.93 -23.03 -10.70
CA VAL A 32 13.80 -22.79 -12.17
C VAL A 32 12.76 -21.77 -12.64
N SER A 33 12.07 -21.05 -11.75
CA SER A 33 10.99 -20.13 -12.20
C SER A 33 10.94 -18.79 -11.47
N GLN A 34 12.07 -18.08 -11.37
CA GLN A 34 12.09 -16.70 -10.87
C GLN A 34 12.74 -15.70 -11.84
N LYS A 35 13.32 -16.16 -12.96
CA LYS A 35 13.89 -15.26 -13.97
C LYS A 35 12.79 -14.42 -14.62
N GLY A 36 12.85 -13.11 -14.45
CA GLY A 36 11.92 -12.13 -15.03
C GLY A 36 11.08 -11.36 -14.01
N THR A 37 11.09 -11.75 -12.73
CA THR A 37 10.44 -10.97 -11.67
C THR A 37 11.35 -9.81 -11.23
N MET A 38 10.75 -8.69 -10.81
CA MET A 38 11.50 -7.56 -10.27
C MET A 38 12.32 -7.94 -9.02
N GLY A 39 11.86 -8.93 -8.24
CA GLY A 39 12.57 -9.46 -7.08
C GLY A 39 13.86 -10.22 -7.45
N TYR A 40 13.86 -10.97 -8.56
CA TYR A 40 15.05 -11.69 -9.03
C TYR A 40 16.18 -10.74 -9.45
N GLY A 41 15.83 -9.61 -10.10
CA GLY A 41 16.80 -8.57 -10.44
C GLY A 41 17.48 -7.97 -9.20
N TYR A 42 16.69 -7.68 -8.16
CA TYR A 42 17.21 -7.14 -6.90
C TYR A 42 18.10 -8.13 -6.15
N GLN A 43 17.74 -9.42 -6.11
CA GLN A 43 18.60 -10.45 -5.52
C GLN A 43 19.95 -10.57 -6.24
N LYS A 44 19.97 -10.45 -7.58
CA LYS A 44 21.21 -10.39 -8.37
C LYS A 44 22.04 -9.15 -8.04
N TYR A 45 21.38 -8.01 -7.88
CA TYR A 45 22.03 -6.76 -7.53
C TYR A 45 22.71 -6.83 -6.16
N LEU A 46 22.01 -7.32 -5.13
CA LEU A 46 22.57 -7.51 -3.78
C LEU A 46 23.76 -8.47 -3.76
N LYS A 47 23.71 -9.54 -4.57
CA LYS A 47 24.83 -10.48 -4.73
C LYS A 47 26.09 -9.79 -5.26
N ASN A 48 25.92 -8.79 -6.12
CA ASN A 48 27.03 -8.03 -6.72
C ASN A 48 27.40 -6.78 -5.92
N HIS A 49 26.59 -6.37 -4.94
CA HIS A 49 26.79 -5.21 -4.08
C HIS A 49 26.59 -5.59 -2.60
N PRO A 50 27.49 -6.42 -2.03
CA PRO A 50 27.31 -7.01 -0.69
C PRO A 50 27.29 -5.98 0.45
N ASN A 51 27.75 -4.76 0.19
CA ASN A 51 27.80 -3.67 1.15
C ASN A 51 26.49 -2.86 1.21
N GLU A 52 25.51 -3.14 0.34
CA GLU A 52 24.22 -2.43 0.31
C GLU A 52 23.14 -3.12 1.16
N GLN A 53 23.52 -4.12 1.96
CA GLN A 53 22.59 -4.90 2.79
C GLN A 53 22.08 -4.16 4.06
N SER A 54 22.35 -2.86 4.22
CA SER A 54 22.11 -2.17 5.49
C SER A 54 20.92 -1.21 5.55
N ASN A 55 20.05 -1.16 4.55
CA ASN A 55 18.73 -0.58 4.76
C ASN A 55 17.75 -1.73 4.85
N ALA A 56 17.42 -2.11 6.07
CA ALA A 56 16.35 -3.07 6.37
C ALA A 56 15.15 -2.72 5.49
N THR A 57 14.97 -3.46 4.41
CA THR A 57 13.71 -3.49 3.70
C THR A 57 12.79 -4.13 4.72
N SER A 58 12.14 -3.27 5.52
CA SER A 58 11.13 -3.70 6.49
C SER A 58 10.25 -4.66 5.74
N ASN A 59 10.17 -5.91 6.20
CA ASN A 59 9.36 -6.96 5.61
C ASN A 59 8.00 -6.38 5.19
N ARG A 60 7.90 -6.03 3.90
CA ARG A 60 6.79 -5.28 3.29
C ARG A 60 5.69 -6.26 2.90
N SER A 61 5.42 -7.22 3.78
CA SER A 61 4.48 -8.32 3.57
C SER A 61 3.28 -8.25 4.52
N THR A 62 3.20 -7.21 5.36
CA THR A 62 1.99 -6.96 6.17
C THR A 62 1.12 -5.94 5.46
N PHE A 63 0.00 -6.44 4.91
CA PHE A 63 -1.14 -5.69 4.41
C PHE A 63 -1.67 -4.80 5.57
N SER A 64 -1.11 -3.60 5.69
CA SER A 64 -1.43 -2.67 6.77
C SER A 64 -2.43 -1.65 6.28
N THR A 65 -3.64 -1.66 6.83
CA THR A 65 -4.71 -0.67 6.57
C THR A 65 -4.35 0.76 7.02
N LYS A 66 -3.16 0.96 7.60
CA LYS A 66 -2.68 2.23 8.12
C LYS A 66 -1.59 2.78 7.20
N SER A 67 -1.75 4.04 6.78
CA SER A 67 -0.75 4.76 6.03
C SER A 67 0.58 4.81 6.80
N LYS A 68 1.69 4.66 6.08
CA LYS A 68 3.04 4.58 6.67
C LYS A 68 3.81 5.84 6.33
N ALA A 69 4.16 6.60 7.36
CA ALA A 69 5.06 7.74 7.27
C ALA A 69 6.51 7.30 7.49
N ILE A 70 7.43 7.78 6.65
CA ILE A 70 8.87 7.52 6.70
C ILE A 70 9.62 8.84 6.51
N THR A 71 10.71 9.04 7.23
CA THR A 71 11.63 10.17 7.01
C THR A 71 12.85 9.68 6.21
N THR A 72 13.21 10.37 5.13
CA THR A 72 14.39 10.03 4.33
C THR A 72 15.68 10.41 5.06
N GLN A 73 16.83 9.94 4.55
CA GLN A 73 18.15 10.33 5.08
C GLN A 73 18.38 11.86 5.00
N ASN A 74 17.70 12.53 4.06
CA ASN A 74 17.77 13.98 3.88
C ASN A 74 16.76 14.75 4.75
N GLY A 75 15.93 14.05 5.54
CA GLY A 75 14.92 14.64 6.40
C GLY A 75 13.53 14.81 5.76
N ASP A 76 13.38 14.46 4.48
CA ASP A 76 12.08 14.56 3.78
C ASP A 76 11.06 13.60 4.37
N ARG A 77 9.84 14.07 4.59
CA ARG A 77 8.74 13.26 5.13
C ARG A 77 7.93 12.67 3.99
N VAL A 78 7.84 11.34 3.96
CA VAL A 78 7.19 10.57 2.89
C VAL A 78 6.04 9.76 3.47
N LEU A 79 4.88 9.80 2.81
CA LEU A 79 3.70 9.03 3.22
C LEU A 79 3.30 8.01 2.15
N ASP A 80 3.17 6.73 2.53
CA ASP A 80 2.59 5.65 1.70
C ASP A 80 1.08 5.54 1.95
N ILE A 81 0.30 5.60 0.86
CA ILE A 81 -1.15 5.43 0.84
C ILE A 81 -1.62 4.47 -0.27
N SER A 82 -2.82 3.94 -0.10
CA SER A 82 -3.53 3.04 -1.02
C SER A 82 -5.04 3.21 -0.86
N GLU A 83 -5.84 2.44 -1.59
CA GLU A 83 -7.30 2.42 -1.43
C GLU A 83 -7.79 2.16 -0.01
N TRP A 84 -6.99 1.55 0.88
CA TRP A 84 -7.42 1.32 2.26
C TRP A 84 -7.52 2.59 3.10
N GLN A 85 -6.94 3.70 2.62
CA GLN A 85 -7.17 5.03 3.17
C GLN A 85 -8.32 5.77 2.48
N GLY A 86 -8.86 5.20 1.39
CA GLY A 86 -9.95 5.77 0.60
C GLY A 86 -9.54 6.94 -0.27
N ASN A 87 -10.55 7.59 -0.84
CA ASN A 87 -10.38 8.80 -1.64
C ASN A 87 -10.00 9.98 -0.76
N LEU A 88 -8.96 10.71 -1.18
CA LEU A 88 -8.58 11.98 -0.58
C LEU A 88 -9.59 13.07 -0.96
N THR A 89 -9.62 14.10 -0.14
CA THR A 89 -10.32 15.37 -0.39
C THR A 89 -9.29 16.50 -0.50
N ASP A 90 -9.66 17.61 -1.15
CA ASP A 90 -8.77 18.78 -1.26
C ASP A 90 -8.28 19.25 0.12
N ALA A 91 -9.16 19.27 1.13
CA ALA A 91 -8.79 19.65 2.50
C ALA A 91 -7.73 18.72 3.12
N GLN A 92 -7.85 17.41 2.90
CA GLN A 92 -6.85 16.45 3.36
C GLN A 92 -5.52 16.64 2.63
N VAL A 93 -5.53 16.91 1.32
CA VAL A 93 -4.30 17.16 0.57
C VAL A 93 -3.58 18.42 1.08
N GLN A 94 -4.33 19.48 1.40
CA GLN A 94 -3.76 20.70 1.99
C GLN A 94 -3.12 20.44 3.35
N GLN A 95 -3.75 19.59 4.18
CA GLN A 95 -3.18 19.19 5.46
C GLN A 95 -1.91 18.33 5.26
N LEU A 96 -1.97 17.35 4.36
CA LEU A 96 -0.83 16.48 4.05
C LEU A 96 0.38 17.27 3.57
N LYS A 97 0.17 18.35 2.80
CA LYS A 97 1.25 19.21 2.29
C LYS A 97 1.99 19.98 3.38
N GLN A 98 1.38 20.19 4.55
CA GLN A 98 2.05 20.78 5.72
C GLN A 98 2.95 19.75 6.42
N ASP A 99 2.59 18.47 6.33
CA ASP A 99 3.17 17.38 7.11
C ASP A 99 4.07 16.43 6.31
N TYR A 100 4.05 16.51 4.99
CA TYR A 100 4.76 15.59 4.10
C TYR A 100 5.28 16.32 2.87
N ASP A 101 6.47 15.94 2.43
CA ASP A 101 7.18 16.47 1.28
C ASP A 101 6.96 15.62 0.02
N PHE A 102 6.56 14.35 0.20
CA PHE A 102 6.26 13.42 -0.88
C PHE A 102 5.20 12.38 -0.48
N ILE A 103 4.34 11.99 -1.43
CA ILE A 103 3.37 10.91 -1.24
C ILE A 103 3.70 9.74 -2.18
N ILE A 104 3.58 8.51 -1.71
CA ILE A 104 3.67 7.31 -2.54
C ILE A 104 2.28 6.67 -2.55
N ILE A 105 1.68 6.52 -3.74
CA ILE A 105 0.39 5.85 -3.91
C ILE A 105 0.61 4.46 -4.49
N ARG A 106 -0.10 3.45 -3.99
CA ARG A 106 -0.17 2.16 -4.66
C ARG A 106 -1.02 2.26 -5.92
N GLY A 107 -0.50 1.83 -7.07
CA GLY A 107 -1.22 1.81 -8.34
C GLY A 107 -1.86 0.46 -8.67
N GLN A 108 -1.21 -0.64 -8.32
CA GLN A 108 -1.72 -1.98 -8.57
C GLN A 108 -1.30 -2.98 -7.49
N TYR A 109 -2.09 -4.04 -7.36
CA TYR A 109 -1.85 -5.18 -6.48
C TYR A 109 -1.88 -6.47 -7.29
N GLY A 110 -0.71 -7.09 -7.48
CA GLY A 110 -0.56 -8.20 -8.42
C GLY A 110 -0.80 -7.77 -9.87
N SER A 111 -1.08 -8.74 -10.74
CA SER A 111 -1.23 -8.51 -12.19
C SER A 111 -2.65 -8.16 -12.63
N GLU A 112 -3.64 -8.31 -11.73
CA GLU A 112 -5.06 -8.31 -12.10
C GLU A 112 -5.87 -7.20 -11.42
N TYR A 113 -5.25 -6.45 -10.50
CA TYR A 113 -5.96 -5.47 -9.69
C TYR A 113 -5.31 -4.10 -9.73
N VAL A 114 -6.07 -3.10 -10.20
CA VAL A 114 -5.72 -1.68 -10.12
C VAL A 114 -6.34 -1.11 -8.85
N ASP A 115 -5.54 -0.36 -8.09
CA ASP A 115 -5.99 0.28 -6.85
C ASP A 115 -7.11 1.29 -7.16
N GLN A 116 -8.26 1.14 -6.50
CA GLN A 116 -9.48 1.86 -6.89
C GLN A 116 -9.40 3.37 -6.64
N CYS A 117 -8.52 3.79 -5.75
CA CYS A 117 -8.35 5.20 -5.39
C CYS A 117 -7.25 5.90 -6.19
N LEU A 118 -6.50 5.17 -7.04
CA LEU A 118 -5.35 5.70 -7.76
C LEU A 118 -5.71 6.95 -8.57
N GLU A 119 -6.67 6.85 -9.49
CA GLU A 119 -7.01 7.92 -10.43
C GLU A 119 -7.49 9.19 -9.71
N ASN A 120 -8.39 9.04 -8.74
CA ASN A 120 -8.90 10.17 -7.96
C ASN A 120 -7.79 10.83 -7.14
N ASN A 121 -6.98 10.03 -6.43
CA ASN A 121 -5.98 10.57 -5.53
C ASN A 121 -4.80 11.20 -6.30
N SER A 122 -4.34 10.59 -7.40
CA SER A 122 -3.30 11.20 -8.24
C SER A 122 -3.75 12.53 -8.83
N ALA A 123 -4.98 12.60 -9.35
CA ALA A 123 -5.52 13.84 -9.91
C ALA A 123 -5.64 14.96 -8.85
N LEU A 124 -6.04 14.62 -7.62
CA LEU A 124 -6.10 15.54 -6.50
C LEU A 124 -4.72 16.03 -6.05
N LEU A 125 -3.72 15.14 -5.99
CA LEU A 125 -2.36 15.51 -5.65
C LEU A 125 -1.73 16.41 -6.72
N ASP A 126 -1.92 16.09 -8.01
CA ASP A 126 -1.49 16.94 -9.13
C ASP A 126 -2.13 18.33 -9.06
N LYS A 127 -3.47 18.39 -8.90
CA LYS A 127 -4.23 19.65 -8.79
C LYS A 127 -3.72 20.55 -7.66
N ASN A 128 -3.24 19.97 -6.56
CA ASN A 128 -2.77 20.71 -5.38
C ASN A 128 -1.24 20.91 -5.37
N ASN A 129 -0.55 20.60 -6.48
CA ASN A 129 0.91 20.66 -6.63
C ASN A 129 1.62 19.89 -5.50
N MET A 130 1.13 18.70 -5.15
CA MET A 130 1.77 17.81 -4.19
C MET A 130 2.58 16.77 -4.95
N LYS A 131 3.86 16.61 -4.60
CA LYS A 131 4.74 15.64 -5.28
C LYS A 131 4.32 14.22 -4.88
N PHE A 132 4.14 13.35 -5.87
CA PHE A 132 3.87 11.95 -5.60
C PHE A 132 4.51 10.98 -6.61
N GLY A 133 4.58 9.72 -6.20
CA GLY A 133 4.99 8.60 -7.04
C GLY A 133 4.00 7.45 -6.92
N VAL A 134 4.01 6.54 -7.89
CA VAL A 134 3.13 5.37 -7.91
C VAL A 134 3.99 4.10 -7.84
N TYR A 135 3.57 3.11 -7.04
CA TYR A 135 4.22 1.80 -7.00
C TYR A 135 3.26 0.65 -7.33
N SER A 136 3.81 -0.43 -7.87
CA SER A 136 3.13 -1.71 -8.00
C SER A 136 3.50 -2.63 -6.85
N TYR A 137 2.51 -3.24 -6.20
CA TYR A 137 2.77 -4.33 -5.27
C TYR A 137 2.78 -5.66 -6.02
N SER A 138 3.92 -6.36 -6.04
CA SER A 138 4.02 -7.72 -6.56
C SER A 138 3.69 -8.72 -5.46
N LEU A 139 2.91 -9.75 -5.80
CA LEU A 139 2.77 -10.97 -5.01
C LEU A 139 3.98 -11.89 -5.19
#